data_AF-A0AAP1WEJ0-F1
#
_entry.id   AF-A0AAP1WEJ0-F1
#
_cell.length_a   1.000
_cell.length_b   1.000
_cell.length_c   1.000
_cell.angle_alpha   90.00
_cell.angle_beta   90.00
_cell.angle_gamma   90.00
#
_symmetry.space_group_name_H-M   'P 1'
#
loop_
_entity.id
_entity.type
_entity.pdbx_description
1 polymer ?
#
loop_
_entity_poly.entity_id
_entity_poly.type
_entity_poly.pdbx_seq_one_letter_code
_entity_poly.pdbx_strand_id
1 'polypeptide(L)' 'ALKGCKAVMTVEEHNVNGGLGSLVAEVLAEAGTGIKLKRAGIMDGEYAAAADRGWLRQHHGFDAAGIAAQAREML' A
#
# COMPACT_ATOMS: atom_id res chain seq x y z
N ALA A 1 11.33 -12.99 -4.41
CA ALA A 1 11.07 -11.68 -5.06
C ALA A 1 11.57 -10.50 -4.23
N LEU A 2 11.29 -10.43 -2.92
CA LEU A 2 11.58 -9.25 -2.09
C LEU A 2 12.98 -9.22 -1.43
N LYS A 3 13.76 -10.30 -1.53
CA LYS A 3 15.13 -10.38 -0.98
C LYS A 3 16.02 -9.31 -1.61
N GLY A 4 16.70 -8.51 -0.79
CA GLY A 4 17.59 -7.43 -1.23
C GLY A 4 16.90 -6.07 -1.40
N CYS A 5 15.56 -6.00 -1.34
CA CYS A 5 14.85 -4.73 -1.30
C CYS A 5 14.99 -4.09 0.08
N LYS A 6 15.32 -2.79 0.12
CA LYS A 6 15.37 -2.01 1.37
C LYS A 6 13.97 -1.70 1.92
N ALA A 7 13.01 -1.57 1.01
CA ALA A 7 11.63 -1.24 1.32
C ALA A 7 10.69 -1.85 0.27
N VAL A 8 9.45 -2.10 0.67
CA VAL A 8 8.37 -2.64 -0.17
C VAL A 8 7.12 -1.80 0.04
N MET A 9 6.42 -1.48 -1.05
CA MET A 9 5.12 -0.83 -1.02
C MET A 9 4.10 -1.71 -1.73
N THR A 10 2.97 -1.99 -1.08
CA THR A 10 1.79 -2.54 -1.75
C THR A 10 0.84 -1.41 -2.11
N VAL A 11 0.15 -1.56 -3.24
CA VAL A 11 -0.88 -0.63 -3.69
C VAL A 11 -2.13 -1.43 -4.02
N GLU A 12 -3.25 -1.08 -3.40
CA GLU A 12 -4.52 -1.77 -3.60
C GLU A 12 -5.70 -0.79 -3.56
N GLU A 13 -6.65 -0.94 -4.48
CA GLU A 13 -7.95 -0.23 -4.43
C GLU A 13 -8.91 -1.05 -3.54
N HIS A 14 -8.48 -1.32 -2.30
CA HIS A 14 -9.16 -2.13 -1.29
C HIS A 14 -8.81 -1.60 0.11
N ASN A 15 -9.56 -2.00 1.13
CA ASN A 15 -9.18 -1.70 2.52
C ASN A 15 -7.83 -2.37 2.83
N VAL A 16 -6.90 -1.62 3.43
CA VAL A 16 -5.56 -2.16 3.75
C VAL A 16 -5.61 -3.31 4.76
N ASN A 17 -6.68 -3.41 5.56
CA ASN A 17 -6.89 -4.49 6.53
C ASN A 17 -7.47 -5.72 5.84
N GLY A 18 -6.74 -6.84 5.92
CA GLY A 18 -7.12 -8.10 5.27
C GLY A 18 -6.93 -8.11 3.75
N GLY A 19 -6.35 -7.05 3.19
CA GLY A 19 -6.06 -6.92 1.77
C GLY A 19 -4.70 -7.48 1.35
N LEU A 20 -4.23 -7.05 0.17
CA LEU A 20 -2.92 -7.41 -0.39
C LEU A 20 -1.77 -7.05 0.55
N GLY A 21 -1.83 -5.85 1.15
CA GLY A 21 -0.83 -5.39 2.10
C GLY A 21 -0.72 -6.27 3.34
N SER A 22 -1.85 -6.80 3.84
CA SER A 22 -1.87 -7.78 4.93
C SER A 22 -1.24 -9.09 4.51
N LEU A 23 -1.59 -9.62 3.34
CA LEU A 23 -1.00 -10.86 2.81
C LEU A 23 0.53 -10.73 2.65
N VAL A 24 1.02 -9.61 2.12
CA VAL A 24 2.46 -9.37 2.00
C VAL A 24 3.12 -9.26 3.37
N ALA A 25 2.46 -8.62 4.35
CA ALA A 25 2.96 -8.53 5.71
C ALA A 25 3.11 -9.92 6.36
N GLU A 26 2.13 -10.80 6.18
CA GLU A 26 2.17 -12.19 6.66
C GLU A 26 3.35 -12.95 6.05
N VAL A 27 3.53 -12.89 4.73
CA VAL A 27 4.64 -13.55 4.05
C VAL A 27 6.01 -13.01 4.53
N LEU A 28 6.14 -11.70 4.73
CA LEU A 28 7.38 -11.10 5.23
C LEU A 28 7.68 -11.55 6.67
N ALA A 29 6.65 -11.65 7.51
CA ALA A 29 6.76 -12.09 8.90
C ALA A 29 7.13 -13.57 9.00
N GLU A 30 6.43 -14.45 8.26
CA GLU A 30 6.70 -15.89 8.22
C GLU A 30 8.10 -16.21 7.65
N ALA A 31 8.55 -15.43 6.68
CA ALA A 31 9.91 -15.55 6.14
C ALA A 31 11.00 -15.01 7.08
N GLY A 32 10.64 -14.36 8.19
CA GLY A 32 11.59 -13.73 9.12
C GLY A 32 12.34 -12.55 8.51
N THR A 33 11.75 -11.85 7.55
CA THR A 33 12.41 -10.76 6.82
C THR A 33 12.01 -9.38 7.34
N GLY A 34 12.98 -8.67 7.94
CA GLY A 34 12.79 -7.30 8.43
C GLY A 34 12.88 -6.25 7.33
N ILE A 35 11.90 -6.20 6.42
CA ILE A 35 11.83 -5.20 5.34
C ILE A 35 10.79 -4.14 5.69
N LYS A 36 11.11 -2.85 5.49
CA LYS A 36 10.15 -1.75 5.66
C LYS A 36 8.98 -1.91 4.68
N LEU A 37 7.77 -2.14 5.19
CA LEU A 37 6.55 -2.28 4.40
C LEU A 37 5.67 -1.04 4.54
N LYS A 38 5.22 -0.48 3.42
CA LYS A 38 4.14 0.51 3.35
C LYS A 38 2.94 -0.12 2.63
N ARG A 39 1.76 -0.01 3.22
CA ARG A 39 0.50 -0.45 2.62
C ARG A 39 -0.27 0.78 2.15
N ALA A 40 -0.42 0.95 0.85
CA ALA A 40 -1.21 2.04 0.25
C ALA A 40 -2.54 1.48 -0.26
N GLY A 41 -3.64 2.08 0.16
CA GLY A 41 -4.99 1.69 -0.20
C GLY A 41 -6.01 2.49 0.60
N ILE A 42 -7.22 1.94 0.77
CA ILE A 42 -8.28 2.57 1.56
C ILE A 42 -8.01 2.28 3.05
N MET A 43 -7.96 3.32 3.88
CA MET A 43 -7.63 3.18 5.30
C MET A 43 -8.80 2.63 6.11
N ASP A 44 -8.54 2.22 7.35
CA ASP A 44 -9.60 1.75 8.24
C ASP A 44 -10.63 2.85 8.53
N GLY A 45 -11.92 2.49 8.51
CA GLY A 45 -13.03 3.45 8.63
C GLY A 45 -13.31 4.30 7.38
N GLU A 46 -12.50 4.16 6.32
CA GLU A 46 -12.75 4.79 5.03
C GLU A 46 -13.52 3.84 4.09
N TYR A 47 -14.24 4.41 3.14
CA TYR A 47 -15.06 3.66 2.19
C TYR A 47 -14.80 4.13 0.76
N ALA A 48 -15.09 3.26 -0.20
CA ALA A 48 -15.10 3.67 -1.59
C ALA A 48 -16.16 4.77 -1.79
N ALA A 49 -15.70 5.97 -2.13
CA ALA A 49 -16.58 7.08 -2.47
C ALA A 49 -17.37 6.78 -3.75
N ALA A 50 -18.63 7.22 -3.82
CA ALA A 50 -19.42 7.22 -5.04
C ALA A 50 -18.97 8.35 -5.99
N ALA A 51 -17.73 8.26 -6.45
CA ALA A 51 -17.06 9.22 -7.32
C ALA A 51 -16.35 8.51 -8.47
N ASP A 52 -15.75 9.27 -9.39
CA ASP A 52 -14.93 8.67 -10.43
C ASP A 52 -13.67 8.02 -9.83
N ARG A 53 -13.14 7.02 -10.53
CA ARG A 53 -11.98 6.25 -10.03
C ARG A 53 -10.72 7.10 -9.88
N GLY A 54 -10.55 8.13 -10.71
CA GLY A 54 -9.40 9.03 -10.63
C GLY A 54 -9.44 9.84 -9.33
N TRP A 55 -10.60 10.43 -9.04
CA TRP A 55 -10.83 11.13 -7.80
C TRP A 55 -10.65 10.22 -6.58
N LEU A 56 -11.20 9.00 -6.59
CA LEU A 56 -11.04 8.05 -5.48
C LEU A 56 -9.57 7.76 -5.16
N ARG A 57 -8.77 7.49 -6.20
CA ARG A 57 -7.33 7.22 -6.07
C ARG A 57 -6.58 8.43 -5.54
N GLN A 58 -6.89 9.62 -6.05
CA GLN A 58 -6.29 10.86 -5.60
C GLN A 58 -6.65 11.16 -4.13
N HIS A 59 -7.93 10.99 -3.77
CA HIS A 59 -8.44 11.22 -2.43
C HIS A 59 -7.73 10.36 -1.38
N HIS A 60 -7.53 9.07 -1.68
CA HIS A 60 -6.80 8.16 -0.80
C HIS A 60 -5.27 8.16 -1.04
N GLY A 61 -4.77 9.02 -1.92
CA GLY A 61 -3.33 9.22 -2.13
C GLY A 61 -2.59 8.05 -2.79
N PHE A 62 -3.29 7.19 -3.52
CA PHE A 62 -2.70 6.08 -4.29
C PHE A 62 -2.88 6.25 -5.80
N ASP A 63 -3.04 7.48 -6.27
CA ASP A 63 -2.81 7.82 -7.67
C ASP A 63 -1.31 7.83 -8.00
N ALA A 64 -0.96 8.03 -9.27
CA ALA A 64 0.43 7.95 -9.72
C ALA A 64 1.35 8.95 -9.00
N ALA A 65 0.85 10.17 -8.73
CA ALA A 65 1.60 11.21 -8.03
C ALA A 65 1.80 10.85 -6.55
N GLY A 66 0.74 10.40 -5.87
CA GLY A 66 0.76 9.95 -4.48
C GLY A 66 1.69 8.77 -4.26
N ILE A 67 1.61 7.74 -5.11
CA ILE A 67 2.52 6.59 -5.04
C ILE A 67 3.98 7.04 -5.19
N ALA A 68 4.27 7.88 -6.18
CA ALA A 68 5.64 8.34 -6.41
C ALA A 68 6.18 9.21 -5.26
N ALA A 69 5.34 10.02 -4.62
CA ALA A 69 5.72 10.80 -3.44
C ALA A 69 6.01 9.89 -2.24
N GLN A 70 5.08 8.99 -1.91
CA GLN A 70 5.24 8.06 -0.79
C GLN A 70 6.43 7.12 -0.98
N ALA A 71 6.70 6.67 -2.21
CA ALA A 71 7.85 5.81 -2.50
C ALA A 71 9.18 6.55 -2.29
N ARG A 72 9.25 7.85 -2.59
CA ARG A 72 10.45 8.67 -2.33
C ARG A 72 10.72 8.85 -0.84
N GLU A 73 9.68 8.97 -0.02
CA GLU A 73 9.81 9.03 1.46
C GLU A 73 10.32 7.72 2.08
N MET A 74 10.32 6.62 1.30
CA MET A 74 10.78 5.31 1.75
C MET A 74 12.24 5.01 1.42
N LEU A 75 12.89 5.83 0.59
CA LEU A 75 14.32 5.74 0.27
C LEU A 75 15.20 6.18 1.45
#